data_AF-A0A6B8J6H8-F1
#
_entry.id   AF-A0A6B8J6H8-F1
#
_cell.length_a   1.000
_cell.length_b   1.000
_cell.length_c   1.000
_cell.angle_alpha   90.00
_cell.angle_beta   90.00
_cell.angle_gamma   90.00
#
_symmetry.space_group_name_H-M   'P 1'
#
loop_
_entity.id
_entity.type
_entity.pdbx_description
1 polymer ?
#
loop_
_entity_poly.entity_id
_entity_poly.type
_entity_poly.pdbx_seq_one_letter_code
_entity_poly.pdbx_strand_id
1 'polypeptide(L)'
;MIHLRTKLSMRALALSALGVFAFSLHGQPITGNPTAHTYSRTFNVSEAEAKYRSMKSISAAALEARIQASEPNTFGGLYVEHEPEFKIVVLFTKKPTETLAKYTQDPVFAGRTSAQSLEMLLATQAEAEAQLLAKKVGFESGVDIKRSIVTFYVKDEAAARRALRPLLGAVDFLAIKQVKGFTVTTAISGGHKLTGTAFNCTTGFNVFDADRELGVLTAGHCDNTLTYQGIAAPLVFQSEQNVGDYDVQWHKEPSRGPRHAQTNEITLINGPSQTLEITSTLPSSSMHVGDVICKSGIHGHYACGTIEDMNSRSDHNGAIGRYIRARNLSPGPLSVEGDSGGPVFSNNAAVGVIHGRGGEGTGFENDLFYMPIERVSVLGVSVLTEAFEITGIADRTENYFRPFSVPVAYKGVPKFPIELTLERPVCPSEPCEPATEMIPDKAPSPLNYTWVCFYPIVLYPPPVIPPPPLTWRERVTLKDASGITADPVEYNLHCSGCPDCP
;
A
#
# COMPACT_ATOMS: atom_id res chain seq x y z
N MET A 1 62.97 59.37 22.55
CA MET A 1 63.91 59.32 23.67
C MET A 1 63.10 59.04 24.93
N ILE A 2 63.45 57.96 25.64
CA ILE A 2 63.16 57.71 27.06
C ILE A 2 61.70 57.39 27.45
N HIS A 3 61.54 56.14 27.89
CA HIS A 3 60.45 55.59 28.67
C HIS A 3 60.19 56.34 29.98
N LEU A 4 58.91 56.50 30.34
CA LEU A 4 58.49 56.48 31.74
C LEU A 4 57.20 55.64 31.88
N ARG A 5 57.24 54.60 32.71
CA ARG A 5 56.09 53.79 33.13
C ARG A 5 55.26 54.57 34.15
N THR A 6 53.94 54.54 34.02
CA THR A 6 53.04 54.62 35.19
C THR A 6 51.79 53.78 34.93
N LYS A 7 51.40 53.07 35.99
CA LYS A 7 50.36 52.04 36.07
C LYS A 7 48.98 52.60 35.71
N LEU A 8 48.19 51.89 34.90
CA LEU A 8 46.74 51.98 34.96
C LEU A 8 46.10 50.59 34.82
N SER A 9 45.12 50.36 35.69
CA SER A 9 44.34 49.15 35.93
C SER A 9 43.70 48.56 34.66
N MET A 10 43.88 47.25 34.42
CA MET A 10 43.07 46.47 33.47
C MET A 10 42.21 45.48 34.24
N ARG A 11 40.90 45.73 34.22
CA ARG A 11 39.85 44.74 34.53
C ARG A 11 39.90 43.64 33.47
N ALA A 12 39.87 42.39 33.90
CA ALA A 12 39.75 41.23 33.02
C ALA A 12 38.41 41.28 32.26
N LEU A 13 38.47 41.33 30.93
CA LEU A 13 37.34 41.04 30.06
C LEU A 13 37.20 39.51 29.98
N ALA A 14 36.08 38.98 30.46
CA ALA A 14 35.67 37.62 30.16
C ALA A 14 35.19 37.57 28.70
N LEU A 15 35.95 36.89 27.83
CA LEU A 15 35.47 36.51 26.50
C LEU A 15 34.54 35.30 26.67
N SER A 16 33.24 35.53 26.55
CA SER A 16 32.23 34.48 26.38
C SER A 16 32.34 33.94 24.95
N ALA A 17 32.91 32.74 24.79
CA ALA A 17 32.84 32.00 23.54
C ALA A 17 31.40 31.49 23.33
N LEU A 18 30.60 32.23 22.57
CA LEU A 18 29.33 31.75 22.04
C LEU A 18 29.62 30.84 20.85
N GLY A 19 29.76 29.54 21.14
CA GLY A 19 29.73 28.49 20.12
C GLY A 19 28.34 28.45 19.49
N VAL A 20 28.29 28.74 18.18
CA VAL A 20 27.10 28.50 17.37
C VAL A 20 26.95 26.99 17.21
N PHE A 21 26.11 26.38 18.04
CA PHE A 21 25.60 25.04 17.78
C PHE A 21 24.70 25.11 16.55
N ALA A 22 25.24 24.77 15.39
CA ALA A 22 24.42 24.39 14.25
C ALA A 22 23.69 23.10 14.61
N PHE A 23 22.43 23.23 15.04
CA PHE A 23 21.52 22.10 15.07
C PHE A 23 21.25 21.69 13.62
N SER A 24 21.99 20.68 13.14
CA SER A 24 21.51 19.89 12.01
C SER A 24 20.20 19.25 12.45
N LEU A 25 19.06 19.78 12.00
CA LEU A 25 17.78 19.07 12.01
C LEU A 25 17.92 17.84 11.11
N HIS A 26 18.54 16.78 11.62
CA HIS A 26 18.21 15.44 11.18
C HIS A 26 16.80 15.19 11.73
N GLY A 27 15.79 15.33 10.87
CA GLY A 27 14.41 15.03 11.23
C GLY A 27 14.36 13.66 11.88
N GLN A 28 13.89 13.59 13.12
CA GLN A 28 13.62 12.31 13.76
C GLN A 28 12.61 11.55 12.89
N PRO A 29 12.76 10.22 12.71
CA PRO A 29 11.79 9.43 11.99
C PRO A 29 10.41 9.63 12.62
N ILE A 30 9.42 9.96 11.79
CA ILE A 30 8.04 10.13 12.22
C ILE A 30 7.55 8.77 12.72
N THR A 31 7.05 8.71 13.96
CA THR A 31 6.55 7.49 14.61
C THR A 31 5.09 7.15 14.24
N GLY A 32 4.50 7.90 13.31
CA GLY A 32 3.10 7.82 12.89
C GLY A 32 2.91 7.30 11.47
N ASN A 33 1.66 7.03 11.08
CA ASN A 33 1.33 6.59 9.72
C ASN A 33 1.59 7.74 8.72
N PRO A 34 2.37 7.53 7.64
CA PRO A 34 2.69 8.55 6.62
C PRO A 34 1.48 9.30 6.06
N THR A 35 0.44 8.54 5.68
CA THR A 35 -0.82 9.11 5.16
C THR A 35 -1.48 10.01 6.19
N ALA A 36 -1.61 9.52 7.43
CA ALA A 36 -2.20 10.29 8.53
C ALA A 36 -1.36 11.53 8.88
N HIS A 37 -0.03 11.42 8.84
CA HIS A 37 0.88 12.54 9.04
C HIS A 37 0.66 13.61 7.97
N THR A 38 0.71 13.27 6.68
CA THR A 38 0.48 14.24 5.60
C THR A 38 -0.92 14.84 5.64
N TYR A 39 -1.94 14.03 5.90
CA TYR A 39 -3.31 14.51 6.10
C TYR A 39 -3.37 15.55 7.23
N SER A 40 -2.79 15.23 8.39
CA SER A 40 -2.85 16.08 9.58
C SER A 40 -2.28 17.47 9.35
N ARG A 41 -1.19 17.56 8.58
CA ARG A 41 -0.56 18.84 8.20
C ARG A 41 -1.36 19.60 7.16
N THR A 42 -1.96 18.88 6.22
CA THR A 42 -2.73 19.50 5.12
C THR A 42 -4.01 20.15 5.64
N PHE A 43 -4.76 19.43 6.48
CA PHE A 43 -6.05 19.90 7.01
C PHE A 43 -5.97 20.49 8.41
N ASN A 44 -4.75 20.70 8.93
CA ASN A 44 -4.49 21.25 10.26
C ASN A 44 -5.28 20.55 11.39
N VAL A 45 -5.21 19.22 11.44
CA VAL A 45 -5.83 18.38 12.48
C VAL A 45 -4.78 17.51 13.18
N SER A 46 -5.17 16.77 14.22
CA SER A 46 -4.29 15.75 14.81
C SER A 46 -4.20 14.50 13.92
N GLU A 47 -3.12 13.70 14.06
CA GLU A 47 -3.04 12.41 13.35
C GLU A 47 -4.14 11.43 13.79
N ALA A 48 -4.61 11.52 15.04
CA ALA A 48 -5.73 10.73 15.52
C ALA A 48 -7.03 11.09 14.79
N GLU A 49 -7.27 12.40 14.59
CA GLU A 49 -8.40 12.90 13.81
C GLU A 49 -8.27 12.50 12.33
N ALA A 50 -7.07 12.59 11.75
CA ALA A 50 -6.82 12.12 10.38
C ALA A 50 -7.19 10.65 10.18
N LYS A 51 -6.77 9.77 11.10
CA LYS A 51 -7.12 8.35 11.10
C LYS A 51 -8.62 8.15 11.29
N TYR A 52 -9.24 8.87 12.22
CA TYR A 52 -10.68 8.82 12.44
C TYR A 52 -11.46 9.15 11.16
N ARG A 53 -11.13 10.26 10.50
CA ARG A 53 -11.81 10.69 9.26
C ARG A 53 -11.67 9.67 8.14
N SER A 54 -10.46 9.13 7.94
CA SER A 54 -10.21 8.10 6.93
C SER A 54 -10.99 6.81 7.22
N MET A 55 -10.93 6.30 8.46
CA MET A 55 -11.72 5.12 8.87
C MET A 55 -13.22 5.37 8.74
N LYS A 56 -13.68 6.59 9.03
CA LYS A 56 -15.08 6.95 8.93
C LYS A 56 -15.57 6.91 7.48
N SER A 57 -14.77 7.43 6.56
CA SER A 57 -15.04 7.30 5.12
C SER A 57 -15.09 5.84 4.67
N ILE A 58 -14.08 5.02 5.00
CA ILE A 58 -14.06 3.60 4.66
C ILE A 58 -15.33 2.89 5.15
N SER A 59 -15.78 3.20 6.38
CA SER A 59 -16.99 2.61 6.95
C SER A 59 -18.30 3.06 6.26
N ALA A 60 -18.27 4.16 5.49
CA ALA A 60 -19.42 4.67 4.75
C ALA A 60 -19.77 3.81 3.52
N ALA A 61 -18.86 2.98 3.03
CA ALA A 61 -19.08 2.14 1.86
C ALA A 61 -20.31 1.23 1.99
N ALA A 62 -20.50 0.62 3.17
CA ALA A 62 -21.68 -0.21 3.43
C ALA A 62 -22.98 0.60 3.46
N LEU A 63 -22.93 1.86 3.87
CA LEU A 63 -24.08 2.77 3.82
C LEU A 63 -24.39 3.15 2.37
N GLU A 64 -23.37 3.55 1.59
CA GLU A 64 -23.51 3.89 0.17
C GLU A 64 -24.13 2.74 -0.61
N ALA A 65 -23.59 1.52 -0.49
CA ALA A 65 -24.10 0.35 -1.21
C ALA A 65 -25.59 0.08 -0.91
N ARG A 66 -26.02 0.22 0.36
CA ARG A 66 -27.43 0.06 0.74
C ARG A 66 -28.31 1.16 0.15
N ILE A 67 -27.85 2.41 0.17
CA ILE A 67 -28.59 3.55 -0.38
C ILE A 67 -28.71 3.40 -1.90
N GLN A 68 -27.62 3.08 -2.59
CA GLN A 68 -27.61 2.89 -4.03
C GLN A 68 -28.56 1.76 -4.46
N ALA A 69 -28.61 0.65 -3.72
CA ALA A 69 -29.52 -0.45 -4.00
C ALA A 69 -31.01 -0.09 -3.75
N SER A 70 -31.28 0.73 -2.74
CA SER A 70 -32.65 1.03 -2.30
C SER A 70 -33.26 2.26 -2.98
N GLU A 71 -32.44 3.25 -3.33
CA GLU A 71 -32.85 4.56 -3.84
C GLU A 71 -32.18 4.90 -5.19
N PRO A 72 -32.02 3.95 -6.15
CA PRO A 72 -31.16 4.12 -7.34
C PRO A 72 -31.54 5.31 -8.23
N ASN A 73 -32.84 5.56 -8.38
CA ASN A 73 -33.38 6.66 -9.17
C ASN A 73 -33.15 8.05 -8.55
N THR A 74 -32.70 8.13 -7.30
CA THR A 74 -32.53 9.40 -6.59
C THR A 74 -31.16 9.62 -6.02
N PHE A 75 -30.44 8.55 -5.68
CA PHE A 75 -29.10 8.64 -5.14
C PHE A 75 -28.13 9.26 -6.17
N GLY A 76 -27.46 10.34 -5.77
CA GLY A 76 -26.54 11.13 -6.60
C GLY A 76 -25.06 10.85 -6.36
N GLY A 77 -24.73 9.89 -5.50
CA GLY A 77 -23.36 9.58 -5.07
C GLY A 77 -23.04 10.03 -3.64
N LEU A 78 -21.91 9.56 -3.13
CA LEU A 78 -21.36 9.93 -1.83
C LEU A 78 -19.95 10.52 -1.99
N TYR A 79 -19.65 11.57 -1.21
CA TYR A 79 -18.29 12.14 -1.18
C TYR A 79 -17.91 12.65 0.20
N VAL A 80 -16.61 12.83 0.42
CA VAL A 80 -16.03 13.35 1.64
C VAL A 80 -15.67 14.83 1.46
N GLU A 81 -16.02 15.63 2.46
CA GLU A 81 -15.59 17.00 2.65
C GLU A 81 -14.74 17.10 3.91
N HIS A 82 -13.54 17.66 3.78
CA HIS A 82 -12.61 17.81 4.91
C HIS A 82 -12.71 19.16 5.61
N GLU A 83 -13.24 20.17 4.91
CA GLU A 83 -13.34 21.57 5.35
C GLU A 83 -14.66 22.21 4.85
N PRO A 84 -15.17 23.25 5.54
CA PRO A 84 -14.68 23.80 6.81
C PRO A 84 -14.94 22.88 8.02
N GLU A 85 -15.88 21.94 7.88
CA GLU A 85 -16.13 20.86 8.83
C GLU A 85 -16.05 19.52 8.11
N PHE A 86 -15.57 18.49 8.79
CA PHE A 86 -15.56 17.14 8.23
C PHE A 86 -16.99 16.60 8.08
N LYS A 87 -17.38 16.31 6.84
CA LYS A 87 -18.69 15.73 6.50
C LYS A 87 -18.54 14.64 5.45
N ILE A 88 -19.40 13.63 5.55
CA ILE A 88 -19.65 12.68 4.47
C ILE A 88 -20.98 13.07 3.83
N VAL A 89 -20.92 13.63 2.64
CA VAL A 89 -22.09 14.14 1.93
C VAL A 89 -22.70 13.04 1.10
N VAL A 90 -24.01 12.85 1.28
CA VAL A 90 -24.82 11.90 0.51
C VAL A 90 -25.78 12.70 -0.38
N LEU A 91 -25.67 12.51 -1.68
CA LEU A 91 -26.44 13.27 -2.65
C LEU A 91 -27.76 12.57 -2.98
N PHE A 92 -28.84 13.34 -3.08
CA PHE A 92 -30.13 12.86 -3.57
C PHE A 92 -30.82 13.90 -4.45
N THR A 93 -31.54 13.46 -5.48
CA THR A 93 -32.35 14.36 -6.33
C THR A 93 -33.57 14.94 -5.64
N LYS A 94 -34.05 14.29 -4.57
CA LYS A 94 -35.21 14.73 -3.79
C LYS A 94 -35.10 14.36 -2.32
N LYS A 95 -35.57 15.27 -1.46
CA LYS A 95 -35.71 15.06 -0.01
C LYS A 95 -34.44 14.49 0.67
N PRO A 96 -33.24 15.05 0.41
CA PRO A 96 -31.99 14.43 0.83
C PRO A 96 -31.90 14.18 2.34
N THR A 97 -32.33 15.15 3.16
CA THR A 97 -32.32 15.02 4.63
C THR A 97 -33.29 13.95 5.13
N GLU A 98 -34.52 13.93 4.63
CA GLU A 98 -35.54 12.92 5.02
C GLU A 98 -35.12 11.52 4.59
N THR A 99 -34.56 11.38 3.38
CA THR A 99 -34.11 10.09 2.86
C THR A 99 -32.91 9.58 3.64
N LEU A 100 -31.88 10.41 3.89
CA LEU A 100 -30.69 10.01 4.64
C LEU A 100 -31.04 9.57 6.08
N ALA A 101 -31.99 10.24 6.73
CA ALA A 101 -32.42 9.93 8.10
C ALA A 101 -33.00 8.51 8.25
N LYS A 102 -33.44 7.87 7.16
CA LYS A 102 -33.87 6.46 7.15
C LYS A 102 -32.69 5.50 7.34
N TYR A 103 -31.48 5.92 6.98
CA TYR A 103 -30.29 5.05 6.93
C TYR A 103 -29.28 5.34 8.03
N THR A 104 -29.18 6.59 8.49
CA THR A 104 -28.25 6.98 9.56
C THR A 104 -28.73 8.24 10.29
N GLN A 105 -28.38 8.34 11.56
CA GLN A 105 -28.58 9.52 12.41
C GLN A 105 -27.24 10.15 12.83
N ASP A 106 -26.14 9.66 12.24
CA ASP A 106 -24.80 10.14 12.56
C ASP A 106 -24.57 11.54 11.94
N PRO A 107 -24.24 12.56 12.77
CA PRO A 107 -24.13 13.95 12.33
C PRO A 107 -22.95 14.24 11.40
N VAL A 108 -22.02 13.30 11.22
CA VAL A 108 -20.97 13.37 10.18
C VAL A 108 -21.59 13.28 8.79
N PHE A 109 -22.72 12.56 8.63
CA PHE A 109 -23.37 12.44 7.34
C PHE A 109 -24.32 13.61 7.09
N ALA A 110 -24.26 14.16 5.88
CA ALA A 110 -25.10 15.28 5.47
C ALA A 110 -25.79 14.98 4.13
N GLY A 111 -27.12 15.02 4.12
CA GLY A 111 -27.89 14.90 2.89
C GLY A 111 -27.87 16.22 2.12
N ARG A 112 -27.51 16.19 0.83
CA ARG A 112 -27.59 17.36 -0.05
C ARG A 112 -28.31 17.05 -1.37
N THR A 113 -28.85 18.09 -1.99
CA THR A 113 -29.54 17.94 -3.28
C THR A 113 -28.52 17.76 -4.40
N SER A 114 -28.76 16.81 -5.30
CA SER A 114 -28.10 16.71 -6.61
C SER A 114 -29.09 16.99 -7.73
N ALA A 115 -28.58 17.47 -8.88
CA ALA A 115 -29.44 17.68 -10.04
C ALA A 115 -29.84 16.35 -10.70
N GLN A 116 -28.92 15.38 -10.71
CA GLN A 116 -29.12 14.07 -11.32
C GLN A 116 -28.81 12.95 -10.33
N SER A 117 -29.38 11.77 -10.58
CA SER A 117 -28.95 10.54 -9.90
C SER A 117 -27.63 10.06 -10.50
N LEU A 118 -26.85 9.32 -9.71
CA LEU A 118 -25.62 8.68 -10.16
C LEU A 118 -25.90 7.71 -11.32
N GLU A 119 -27.01 6.97 -11.24
CA GLU A 119 -27.46 6.10 -12.32
C GLU A 119 -27.64 6.87 -13.63
N MET A 120 -28.29 8.04 -13.59
CA MET A 120 -28.50 8.87 -14.77
C MET A 120 -27.18 9.41 -15.35
N LEU A 121 -26.24 9.82 -14.49
CA LEU A 121 -24.91 10.28 -14.92
C LEU A 121 -24.14 9.14 -15.62
N LEU A 122 -24.11 7.96 -15.01
CA LEU A 122 -23.41 6.79 -15.56
C LEU A 122 -24.04 6.28 -16.86
N ALA A 123 -25.37 6.27 -16.95
CA ALA A 123 -26.09 5.90 -18.16
C ALA A 123 -25.83 6.89 -19.30
N THR A 124 -25.85 8.19 -19.01
CA THR A 124 -25.55 9.25 -19.98
C THR A 124 -24.11 9.16 -20.48
N GLN A 125 -23.16 8.88 -19.58
CA GLN A 125 -21.77 8.64 -19.96
C GLN A 125 -21.66 7.45 -20.91
N ALA A 126 -22.23 6.28 -20.56
CA ALA A 126 -22.17 5.09 -21.40
C ALA A 126 -22.81 5.28 -22.78
N GLU A 127 -23.95 5.96 -22.86
CA GLU A 127 -24.63 6.26 -24.12
C GLU A 127 -23.80 7.19 -25.01
N ALA A 128 -23.23 8.26 -24.44
CA ALA A 128 -22.36 9.17 -25.17
C ALA A 128 -21.11 8.46 -25.72
N GLU A 129 -20.51 7.56 -24.93
CA GLU A 129 -19.36 6.74 -25.34
C GLU A 129 -19.70 5.88 -26.55
N ALA A 130 -20.83 5.17 -26.52
CA ALA A 130 -21.28 4.34 -27.63
C ALA A 130 -21.46 5.16 -28.93
N GLN A 131 -22.03 6.36 -28.83
CA GLN A 131 -22.19 7.25 -29.98
C GLN A 131 -20.85 7.76 -30.52
N LEU A 132 -19.90 8.13 -29.65
CA LEU A 132 -18.57 8.59 -30.07
C LEU A 132 -17.76 7.47 -30.71
N LEU A 133 -17.77 6.26 -30.14
CA LEU A 133 -17.12 5.07 -30.71
C LEU A 133 -17.68 4.73 -32.09
N ALA A 134 -19.01 4.74 -32.25
CA ALA A 134 -19.65 4.48 -33.55
C ALA A 134 -19.25 5.50 -34.63
N LYS A 135 -18.82 6.70 -34.23
CA LYS A 135 -18.31 7.75 -35.13
C LYS A 135 -16.79 7.84 -35.16
N LYS A 136 -16.08 6.93 -34.49
CA LYS A 136 -14.61 6.89 -34.37
C LYS A 136 -14.02 8.21 -33.87
N VAL A 137 -14.74 8.88 -32.98
CA VAL A 137 -14.26 10.08 -32.29
C VAL A 137 -13.52 9.62 -31.04
N GLY A 138 -12.23 9.91 -30.92
CA GLY A 138 -11.47 9.63 -29.71
C GLY A 138 -11.90 10.55 -28.57
N PHE A 139 -11.98 10.01 -27.35
CA PHE A 139 -12.42 10.74 -26.17
C PHE A 139 -11.80 10.19 -24.88
N GLU A 140 -11.91 11.00 -23.84
CA GLU A 140 -11.95 10.56 -22.44
C GLU A 140 -13.22 11.09 -21.81
N SER A 141 -13.66 10.46 -20.73
CA SER A 141 -14.84 10.90 -20.01
C SER A 141 -14.66 10.79 -18.50
N GLY A 142 -15.45 11.57 -17.78
CA GLY A 142 -15.47 11.54 -16.31
C GLY A 142 -16.77 12.08 -15.75
N VAL A 143 -17.02 11.74 -14.49
CA VAL A 143 -18.24 12.12 -13.77
C VAL A 143 -17.87 12.97 -12.57
N ASP A 144 -18.39 14.20 -12.54
CA ASP A 144 -18.31 15.07 -11.36
C ASP A 144 -19.65 15.00 -10.62
N ILE A 145 -19.70 14.17 -9.58
CA ILE A 145 -20.92 13.99 -8.78
C ILE A 145 -21.28 15.26 -7.99
N LYS A 146 -20.29 16.06 -7.58
CA LYS A 146 -20.52 17.29 -6.81
C LYS A 146 -21.23 18.34 -7.67
N ARG A 147 -20.88 18.41 -8.95
CA ARG A 147 -21.51 19.30 -9.93
C ARG A 147 -22.67 18.65 -10.69
N SER A 148 -22.84 17.33 -10.55
CA SER A 148 -23.79 16.52 -11.31
C SER A 148 -23.61 16.67 -12.83
N ILE A 149 -22.36 16.59 -13.33
CA ILE A 149 -22.03 16.77 -14.75
C ILE A 149 -21.19 15.59 -15.26
N VAL A 150 -21.47 15.15 -16.49
CA VAL A 150 -20.62 14.26 -17.27
C VAL A 150 -19.81 15.09 -18.26
N THR A 151 -18.49 14.95 -18.25
CA THR A 151 -17.62 15.69 -19.18
C THR A 151 -16.91 14.74 -20.13
N PHE A 152 -16.95 15.05 -21.42
CA PHE A 152 -16.17 14.40 -22.47
C PHE A 152 -15.04 15.31 -22.94
N TYR A 153 -13.83 14.79 -22.90
CA TYR A 153 -12.62 15.45 -23.37
C TYR A 153 -12.29 14.89 -24.76
N VAL A 154 -12.21 15.74 -25.78
CA VAL A 154 -12.08 15.32 -27.18
C VAL A 154 -11.06 16.18 -27.91
N LYS A 155 -10.39 15.62 -28.92
CA LYS A 155 -9.48 16.42 -29.77
C LYS A 155 -10.22 17.24 -30.83
N ASP A 156 -11.29 16.68 -31.39
CA ASP A 156 -12.18 17.32 -32.38
C ASP A 156 -13.56 17.57 -31.75
N GLU A 157 -13.76 18.76 -31.20
CA GLU A 157 -15.03 19.17 -30.59
C GLU A 157 -16.18 19.21 -31.60
N ALA A 158 -15.92 19.61 -32.85
CA ALA A 158 -16.95 19.70 -33.86
C ALA A 158 -17.48 18.30 -34.25
N ALA A 159 -16.58 17.31 -34.37
CA ALA A 159 -16.98 15.92 -34.58
C ALA A 159 -17.74 15.35 -33.38
N ALA A 160 -17.29 15.61 -32.16
CA ALA A 160 -17.96 15.16 -30.94
C ALA A 160 -19.37 15.76 -30.82
N ARG A 161 -19.54 17.07 -31.03
CA ARG A 161 -20.86 17.74 -31.03
C ARG A 161 -21.80 17.20 -32.10
N ARG A 162 -21.29 16.87 -33.29
CA ARG A 162 -22.10 16.22 -34.34
C ARG A 162 -22.53 14.81 -33.94
N ALA A 163 -21.62 14.03 -33.35
CA ALA A 163 -21.90 12.67 -32.90
C ALA A 163 -22.94 12.67 -31.76
N LEU A 164 -22.78 13.57 -30.80
CA LEU A 164 -23.60 13.67 -29.59
C LEU A 164 -24.82 14.60 -29.72
N ARG A 165 -25.13 15.09 -30.94
CA ARG A 165 -26.23 16.04 -31.17
C ARG A 165 -27.58 15.58 -30.58
N PRO A 166 -28.01 14.30 -30.70
CA PRO A 166 -29.26 13.85 -30.10
C PRO A 166 -29.22 13.95 -28.58
N LEU A 167 -28.12 13.52 -27.97
CA LEU A 167 -27.97 13.49 -26.51
C LEU A 167 -27.86 14.91 -25.92
N LEU A 168 -27.08 15.80 -26.54
CA LEU A 168 -26.99 17.21 -26.16
C LEU A 168 -28.33 17.97 -26.25
N GLY A 169 -29.28 17.48 -27.06
CA GLY A 169 -30.64 18.01 -27.11
C GLY A 169 -31.57 17.43 -26.04
N ALA A 170 -31.21 16.29 -25.44
CA ALA A 170 -32.00 15.58 -24.45
C ALA A 170 -31.58 15.89 -23.01
N VAL A 171 -30.32 16.23 -22.77
CA VAL A 171 -29.76 16.52 -21.44
C VAL A 171 -28.93 17.80 -21.44
N ASP A 172 -28.93 18.51 -20.31
CA ASP A 172 -28.19 19.75 -20.09
C ASP A 172 -26.94 19.59 -19.19
N PHE A 173 -26.72 18.39 -18.65
CA PHE A 173 -25.61 18.04 -17.76
C PHE A 173 -24.46 17.29 -18.47
N LEU A 174 -24.38 17.42 -19.80
CA LEU A 174 -23.31 16.86 -20.63
C LEU A 174 -22.41 18.00 -21.15
N ALA A 175 -21.13 17.96 -20.78
CA ALA A 175 -20.13 18.91 -21.23
C ALA A 175 -19.16 18.26 -22.23
N ILE A 176 -18.75 19.03 -23.24
CA ILE A 176 -17.67 18.65 -24.17
C ILE A 176 -16.56 19.69 -24.05
N LYS A 177 -15.34 19.23 -23.81
CA LYS A 177 -14.15 20.07 -23.72
C LYS A 177 -13.12 19.63 -24.76
N GLN A 178 -12.64 20.57 -25.57
CA GLN A 178 -11.53 20.31 -26.46
C GLN A 178 -10.21 20.18 -25.66
N VAL A 179 -9.42 19.15 -25.96
CA VAL A 179 -8.11 18.87 -25.34
C VAL A 179 -7.06 18.57 -26.39
N LYS A 180 -5.78 18.70 -26.03
CA LYS A 180 -4.66 18.40 -26.94
C LYS A 180 -4.23 16.93 -26.83
N GLY A 181 -4.26 16.39 -25.62
CA GLY A 181 -3.90 15.01 -25.30
C GLY A 181 -4.94 14.34 -24.41
N PHE A 182 -4.84 13.02 -24.36
CA PHE A 182 -5.55 12.16 -23.39
C PHE A 182 -4.56 11.69 -22.32
N THR A 183 -5.05 10.97 -21.32
CA THR A 183 -4.27 10.29 -20.28
C THR A 183 -3.06 9.65 -20.91
N VAL A 184 -1.91 10.04 -20.39
CA VAL A 184 -0.64 9.52 -20.83
C VAL A 184 -0.24 8.50 -19.78
N THR A 185 -0.05 7.25 -20.22
CA THR A 185 0.60 6.26 -19.37
C THR A 185 1.95 6.82 -18.98
N THR A 186 2.18 6.91 -17.68
CA THR A 186 3.41 7.50 -17.19
C THR A 186 4.48 6.43 -17.22
N ALA A 187 5.00 6.02 -18.38
CA ALA A 187 6.26 5.27 -18.36
C ALA A 187 7.39 6.22 -17.90
N ILE A 188 8.40 5.70 -17.20
CA ILE A 188 9.63 6.36 -16.68
C ILE A 188 9.73 6.57 -15.13
N SER A 189 9.67 5.52 -14.31
CA SER A 189 10.09 5.42 -12.86
C SER A 189 9.41 6.28 -11.74
N GLY A 190 9.09 5.78 -10.53
CA GLY A 190 9.69 4.67 -9.75
C GLY A 190 9.00 4.36 -8.38
N GLY A 191 9.65 3.65 -7.43
CA GLY A 191 9.17 3.14 -6.12
C GLY A 191 10.25 2.25 -5.47
N HIS A 192 10.73 1.29 -6.25
CA HIS A 192 12.16 1.10 -6.55
C HIS A 192 12.30 1.10 -8.09
N LYS A 193 13.47 1.45 -8.62
CA LYS A 193 13.64 1.58 -10.08
C LYS A 193 13.63 0.22 -10.78
N LEU A 194 12.73 0.04 -11.74
CA LEU A 194 12.80 -1.02 -12.76
C LEU A 194 13.37 -0.42 -14.06
N THR A 195 14.41 -1.02 -14.64
CA THR A 195 15.04 -0.57 -15.88
C THR A 195 14.70 -1.52 -17.02
N GLY A 196 13.95 -1.02 -18.01
CA GLY A 196 13.61 -1.72 -19.25
C GLY A 196 14.52 -1.35 -20.43
N THR A 197 14.21 -1.88 -21.60
CA THR A 197 14.95 -1.59 -22.85
C THR A 197 14.52 -0.29 -23.51
N ALA A 198 13.26 0.10 -23.34
CA ALA A 198 12.70 1.33 -23.87
C ALA A 198 12.57 2.39 -22.77
N PHE A 199 12.04 2.03 -21.59
CA PHE A 199 11.76 2.99 -20.51
C PHE A 199 11.90 2.38 -19.11
N ASN A 200 12.01 3.23 -18.08
CA ASN A 200 12.03 2.78 -16.68
C ASN A 200 10.60 2.70 -16.11
N CYS A 201 10.37 1.89 -15.10
CA CYS A 201 9.09 1.84 -14.40
C CYS A 201 9.33 1.69 -12.91
N THR A 202 8.26 1.36 -12.21
CA THR A 202 8.31 1.13 -10.78
C THR A 202 7.67 -0.12 -10.31
N THR A 203 8.25 -0.66 -9.26
CA THR A 203 7.62 -1.70 -8.46
C THR A 203 6.46 -1.15 -7.64
N GLY A 204 5.30 -1.77 -7.79
CA GLY A 204 4.12 -1.53 -6.96
C GLY A 204 4.27 -2.22 -5.61
N PHE A 205 3.56 -3.33 -5.45
CA PHE A 205 3.59 -4.13 -4.23
C PHE A 205 4.32 -5.46 -4.47
N ASN A 206 4.94 -5.98 -3.41
CA ASN A 206 5.26 -7.40 -3.37
C ASN A 206 3.96 -8.20 -3.39
N VAL A 207 3.97 -9.30 -4.14
CA VAL A 207 2.83 -10.18 -4.32
C VAL A 207 3.25 -11.63 -4.19
N PHE A 208 2.27 -12.51 -4.05
CA PHE A 208 2.46 -13.95 -4.15
C PHE A 208 1.36 -14.60 -4.99
N ASP A 209 1.70 -15.70 -5.67
CA ASP A 209 0.76 -16.51 -6.42
C ASP A 209 0.10 -17.62 -5.57
N ALA A 210 -0.76 -18.44 -6.17
CA ALA A 210 -1.42 -19.55 -5.49
C ALA A 210 -0.44 -20.60 -4.93
N ASP A 211 0.75 -20.72 -5.52
CA ASP A 211 1.82 -21.60 -5.06
C ASP A 211 2.70 -20.94 -3.98
N ARG A 212 2.33 -19.74 -3.52
CA ARG A 212 3.06 -18.92 -2.56
C ARG A 212 4.48 -18.56 -3.03
N GLU A 213 4.70 -18.47 -4.33
CA GLU A 213 5.91 -17.87 -4.87
C GLU A 213 5.80 -16.35 -4.87
N LEU A 214 6.84 -15.69 -4.39
CA LEU A 214 6.90 -14.24 -4.29
C LEU A 214 7.30 -13.57 -5.61
N GLY A 215 6.78 -12.38 -5.83
CA GLY A 215 7.08 -11.53 -6.97
C GLY A 215 6.76 -10.08 -6.69
N VAL A 216 6.82 -9.26 -7.73
CA VAL A 216 6.57 -7.83 -7.65
C VAL A 216 5.66 -7.38 -8.80
N LEU A 217 4.73 -6.48 -8.49
CA LEU A 217 3.86 -5.85 -9.48
C LEU A 217 4.52 -4.66 -10.16
N THR A 218 4.10 -4.37 -11.38
CA THR A 218 4.25 -3.07 -12.03
C THR A 218 3.10 -2.85 -13.03
N ALA A 219 3.09 -1.72 -13.74
CA ALA A 219 2.06 -1.46 -14.75
C ALA A 219 2.27 -2.33 -15.99
N GLY A 220 1.18 -2.74 -16.62
CA GLY A 220 1.18 -3.60 -17.80
C GLY A 220 1.92 -2.96 -18.96
N HIS A 221 1.71 -1.65 -19.18
CA HIS A 221 2.41 -0.91 -20.24
C HIS A 221 3.94 -0.74 -20.05
N CYS A 222 4.51 -1.25 -18.96
CA CYS A 222 5.97 -1.29 -18.78
C CYS A 222 6.59 -2.42 -19.61
N ASP A 223 7.88 -2.34 -19.91
CA ASP A 223 8.57 -3.40 -20.65
C ASP A 223 8.46 -4.74 -19.91
N ASN A 224 8.29 -5.85 -20.64
CA ASN A 224 8.24 -7.18 -19.99
C ASN A 224 9.64 -7.65 -19.55
N THR A 225 10.71 -7.07 -20.11
CA THR A 225 12.09 -7.33 -19.70
C THR A 225 12.59 -6.20 -18.81
N LEU A 226 12.58 -6.40 -17.49
CA LEU A 226 12.94 -5.39 -16.49
C LEU A 226 14.11 -5.87 -15.64
N THR A 227 14.98 -4.94 -15.25
CA THR A 227 16.00 -5.16 -14.21
C THR A 227 15.66 -4.33 -12.99
N TYR A 228 15.71 -4.94 -11.80
CA TYR A 228 15.44 -4.25 -10.54
C TYR A 228 16.70 -3.57 -10.03
N GLN A 229 16.57 -2.36 -9.45
CA GLN A 229 17.69 -1.63 -8.89
C GLN A 229 18.43 -2.45 -7.81
N GLY A 230 19.69 -2.77 -8.08
CA GLY A 230 20.51 -3.61 -7.18
C GLY A 230 20.54 -5.10 -7.55
N ILE A 231 19.79 -5.51 -8.58
CA ILE A 231 19.81 -6.87 -9.15
C ILE A 231 20.29 -6.77 -10.60
N ALA A 232 21.47 -7.35 -10.88
CA ALA A 232 22.07 -7.27 -12.21
C ALA A 232 21.33 -8.12 -13.27
N ALA A 233 20.74 -9.24 -12.84
CA ALA A 233 19.98 -10.12 -13.73
C ALA A 233 18.55 -9.58 -13.95
N PRO A 234 17.98 -9.73 -15.17
CA PRO A 234 16.59 -9.40 -15.42
C PRO A 234 15.63 -10.19 -14.55
N LEU A 235 14.57 -9.52 -14.09
CA LEU A 235 13.43 -10.17 -13.45
C LEU A 235 12.77 -11.15 -14.43
N VAL A 236 12.15 -12.19 -13.89
CA VAL A 236 11.48 -13.23 -14.67
C VAL A 236 10.02 -12.84 -14.86
N PHE A 237 9.68 -12.33 -16.04
CA PHE A 237 8.29 -12.05 -16.44
C PHE A 237 7.41 -13.29 -16.25
N GLN A 238 6.21 -13.07 -15.69
CA GLN A 238 5.24 -14.14 -15.46
C GLN A 238 3.99 -13.94 -16.33
N SER A 239 3.28 -12.83 -16.15
CA SER A 239 2.07 -12.51 -16.90
C SER A 239 1.75 -11.01 -16.87
N GLU A 240 0.92 -10.59 -17.82
CA GLU A 240 0.49 -9.20 -18.06
C GLU A 240 -0.99 -9.17 -18.46
N GLN A 241 -1.67 -8.09 -18.06
CA GLN A 241 -2.93 -7.62 -18.62
C GLN A 241 -2.83 -6.10 -18.84
N ASN A 242 -2.94 -5.68 -20.10
CA ASN A 242 -2.63 -4.31 -20.54
C ASN A 242 -3.66 -3.89 -21.60
N VAL A 243 -4.93 -3.91 -21.24
CA VAL A 243 -6.06 -3.56 -22.12
C VAL A 243 -7.29 -3.19 -21.28
N GLY A 244 -7.99 -2.14 -21.70
CA GLY A 244 -9.21 -1.69 -21.05
C GLY A 244 -9.00 -1.42 -19.55
N ASP A 245 -9.74 -2.11 -18.70
CA ASP A 245 -9.70 -1.93 -17.25
C ASP A 245 -8.39 -2.39 -16.58
N TYR A 246 -7.48 -3.04 -17.31
CA TYR A 246 -6.27 -3.64 -16.76
C TYR A 246 -5.02 -2.98 -17.32
N ASP A 247 -4.13 -2.59 -16.42
CA ASP A 247 -2.79 -2.11 -16.72
C ASP A 247 -1.83 -2.61 -15.64
N VAL A 248 -1.57 -3.91 -15.66
CA VAL A 248 -0.77 -4.59 -14.63
C VAL A 248 0.00 -5.77 -15.18
N GLN A 249 1.20 -5.97 -14.69
CA GLN A 249 1.99 -7.18 -14.90
C GLN A 249 2.75 -7.53 -13.63
N TRP A 250 3.35 -8.72 -13.60
CA TRP A 250 4.19 -9.11 -12.48
C TRP A 250 5.38 -9.96 -12.91
N HIS A 251 6.39 -9.92 -12.06
CA HIS A 251 7.66 -10.60 -12.27
C HIS A 251 8.13 -11.29 -10.99
N LYS A 252 8.86 -12.39 -11.16
CA LYS A 252 9.62 -13.04 -10.07
C LYS A 252 11.06 -12.57 -10.07
N GLU A 253 11.73 -12.74 -8.95
CA GLU A 253 13.18 -12.58 -8.90
C GLU A 253 13.88 -13.60 -9.84
N PRO A 254 15.12 -13.32 -10.28
CA PRO A 254 15.88 -14.28 -11.08
C PRO A 254 16.03 -15.63 -10.36
N SER A 255 15.91 -16.73 -11.11
CA SER A 255 16.03 -18.09 -10.54
C SER A 255 17.45 -18.47 -10.09
N ARG A 256 18.44 -17.62 -10.38
CA ARG A 256 19.85 -17.80 -10.01
C ARG A 256 20.40 -16.52 -9.39
N GLY A 257 21.26 -16.68 -8.40
CA GLY A 257 21.88 -15.59 -7.66
C GLY A 257 21.42 -15.54 -6.21
N PRO A 258 21.86 -14.52 -5.44
CA PRO A 258 21.38 -14.28 -4.09
C PRO A 258 19.86 -14.10 -4.10
N ARG A 259 19.16 -14.69 -3.11
CA ARG A 259 17.74 -14.43 -2.90
C ARG A 259 17.57 -13.05 -2.28
N HIS A 260 16.59 -12.29 -2.74
CA HIS A 260 16.36 -10.92 -2.26
C HIS A 260 15.21 -10.89 -1.26
N ALA A 261 15.36 -10.11 -0.19
CA ALA A 261 14.30 -9.93 0.81
C ALA A 261 13.05 -9.32 0.16
N GLN A 262 11.89 -9.90 0.42
CA GLN A 262 10.59 -9.38 0.02
C GLN A 262 9.65 -9.39 1.22
N THR A 263 9.39 -8.22 1.78
CA THR A 263 8.49 -7.99 2.92
C THR A 263 7.18 -7.39 2.43
N ASN A 264 6.19 -7.31 3.32
CA ASN A 264 4.96 -6.55 3.11
C ASN A 264 5.18 -5.02 3.21
N GLU A 265 6.36 -4.51 2.87
CA GLU A 265 6.66 -3.08 2.91
C GLU A 265 6.78 -2.47 1.51
N ILE A 266 6.45 -1.19 1.40
CA ILE A 266 6.78 -0.33 0.27
C ILE A 266 7.75 0.78 0.69
N THR A 267 8.55 1.25 -0.25
CA THR A 267 9.45 2.39 -0.03
C THR A 267 8.73 3.70 -0.33
N LEU A 268 8.84 4.67 0.58
CA LEU A 268 8.31 6.02 0.43
C LEU A 268 9.43 6.98 0.04
N ILE A 269 9.62 7.18 -1.26
CA ILE A 269 10.74 7.97 -1.78
C ILE A 269 10.51 9.43 -1.43
N ASN A 270 11.42 10.02 -0.64
CA ASN A 270 11.28 11.36 -0.07
C ASN A 270 9.97 11.54 0.74
N GLY A 271 9.48 10.44 1.34
CA GLY A 271 8.33 10.44 2.22
C GLY A 271 8.67 10.85 3.66
N PRO A 272 7.63 10.97 4.52
CA PRO A 272 7.79 11.25 5.95
C PRO A 272 8.46 10.10 6.73
N SER A 273 8.45 8.88 6.17
CA SER A 273 9.22 7.72 6.61
C SER A 273 9.94 7.11 5.40
N GLN A 274 10.89 6.20 5.64
CA GLN A 274 11.58 5.49 4.53
C GLN A 274 10.71 4.40 3.92
N THR A 275 10.01 3.64 4.76
CA THR A 275 9.10 2.57 4.33
C THR A 275 7.73 2.69 4.98
N LEU A 276 6.79 1.95 4.44
CA LEU A 276 5.44 1.76 4.97
C LEU A 276 5.07 0.29 4.85
N GLU A 277 4.70 -0.31 5.97
CA GLU A 277 4.10 -1.63 5.99
C GLU A 277 2.68 -1.60 5.41
N ILE A 278 2.40 -2.50 4.49
CA ILE A 278 1.10 -2.76 3.90
C ILE A 278 0.49 -3.95 4.62
N THR A 279 -0.62 -3.71 5.31
CA THR A 279 -1.27 -4.70 6.19
C THR A 279 -2.64 -5.13 5.67
N SER A 280 -3.13 -4.50 4.61
CA SER A 280 -4.42 -4.80 4.00
C SER A 280 -4.52 -4.29 2.56
N THR A 281 -5.61 -4.66 1.89
CA THR A 281 -6.04 -4.04 0.63
C THR A 281 -7.40 -3.39 0.85
N LEU A 282 -7.66 -2.26 0.18
CA LEU A 282 -8.98 -1.65 0.13
C LEU A 282 -9.46 -1.60 -1.32
N PRO A 283 -10.59 -2.24 -1.65
CA PRO A 283 -11.13 -2.21 -3.01
C PRO A 283 -11.69 -0.82 -3.34
N SER A 284 -11.84 -0.51 -4.63
CA SER A 284 -12.43 0.77 -5.07
C SER A 284 -13.82 1.03 -4.48
N SER A 285 -14.62 0.00 -4.22
CA SER A 285 -15.94 0.12 -3.58
C SER A 285 -15.91 0.62 -2.13
N SER A 286 -14.72 0.67 -1.50
CA SER A 286 -14.52 1.21 -0.16
C SER A 286 -13.96 2.64 -0.15
N MET A 287 -13.73 3.21 -1.34
CA MET A 287 -13.14 4.53 -1.55
C MET A 287 -14.19 5.46 -2.15
N HIS A 288 -14.08 6.75 -1.86
CA HIS A 288 -15.07 7.75 -2.25
C HIS A 288 -14.38 9.00 -2.81
N VAL A 289 -15.13 9.78 -3.60
CA VAL A 289 -14.67 11.12 -4.00
C VAL A 289 -14.36 11.92 -2.74
N GLY A 290 -13.22 12.59 -2.71
CA GLY A 290 -12.71 13.33 -1.56
C GLY A 290 -11.80 12.51 -0.63
N ASP A 291 -11.76 11.18 -0.73
CA ASP A 291 -10.83 10.40 0.09
C ASP A 291 -9.38 10.75 -0.21
N VAL A 292 -8.56 10.75 0.85
CA VAL A 292 -7.14 11.00 0.74
C VAL A 292 -6.41 9.69 0.47
N ILE A 293 -5.69 9.69 -0.64
CA ILE A 293 -4.77 8.64 -1.05
C ILE A 293 -3.36 9.21 -1.12
N CYS A 294 -2.37 8.37 -0.92
CA CYS A 294 -0.98 8.68 -1.14
C CYS A 294 -0.41 7.70 -2.15
N LYS A 295 0.69 8.11 -2.78
CA LYS A 295 1.45 7.24 -3.65
C LYS A 295 2.93 7.41 -3.37
N SER A 296 3.73 6.48 -3.89
CA SER A 296 5.18 6.63 -3.95
C SER A 296 5.63 6.44 -5.38
N GLY A 297 6.45 7.36 -5.88
CA GLY A 297 7.32 6.99 -6.99
C GLY A 297 8.66 7.69 -7.14
N ILE A 298 9.53 7.31 -8.08
CA ILE A 298 10.93 7.79 -8.08
C ILE A 298 11.12 9.13 -8.73
N HIS A 299 10.18 9.59 -9.56
CA HIS A 299 10.23 10.96 -10.06
C HIS A 299 9.24 11.85 -9.31
N GLY A 300 7.98 11.42 -9.18
CA GLY A 300 7.00 12.23 -8.47
C GLY A 300 7.05 12.05 -6.96
N HIS A 301 7.92 11.19 -6.45
CA HIS A 301 8.16 10.97 -5.02
C HIS A 301 6.89 10.56 -4.26
N TYR A 302 6.99 10.52 -2.95
CA TYR A 302 5.84 10.46 -2.09
C TYR A 302 5.00 11.72 -2.26
N ALA A 303 3.72 11.55 -2.58
CA ALA A 303 2.75 12.64 -2.67
C ALA A 303 1.36 12.12 -2.34
N CYS A 304 0.50 13.00 -1.82
CA CYS A 304 -0.88 12.66 -1.47
C CYS A 304 -1.87 13.56 -2.20
N GLY A 305 -3.05 13.01 -2.43
CA GLY A 305 -4.11 13.65 -3.19
C GLY A 305 -5.50 13.28 -2.70
N THR A 306 -6.51 13.99 -3.21
CA THR A 306 -7.92 13.64 -3.03
C THR A 306 -8.47 12.99 -4.28
N ILE A 307 -9.30 11.96 -4.12
CA ILE A 307 -10.03 11.37 -5.24
C ILE A 307 -11.02 12.39 -5.81
N GLU A 308 -10.97 12.62 -7.12
CA GLU A 308 -11.84 13.55 -7.83
C GLU A 308 -12.88 12.84 -8.69
N ASP A 309 -12.58 11.63 -9.17
CA ASP A 309 -13.48 10.84 -10.00
C ASP A 309 -13.20 9.34 -9.80
N MET A 310 -14.24 8.60 -9.42
CA MET A 310 -14.18 7.14 -9.21
C MET A 310 -14.37 6.33 -10.51
N ASN A 311 -14.79 6.98 -11.59
CA ASN A 311 -15.15 6.33 -12.85
C ASN A 311 -14.66 7.18 -14.04
N SER A 312 -13.38 7.55 -13.98
CA SER A 312 -12.73 8.17 -15.12
C SER A 312 -12.49 7.12 -16.20
N ARG A 313 -12.78 7.46 -17.46
CA ARG A 313 -12.72 6.53 -18.58
C ARG A 313 -11.83 7.06 -19.69
N SER A 314 -10.89 6.23 -20.11
CA SER A 314 -9.93 6.52 -21.17
C SER A 314 -9.74 5.28 -22.04
N ASP A 315 -9.34 5.48 -23.29
CA ASP A 315 -8.89 4.36 -24.13
C ASP A 315 -7.55 3.84 -23.62
N HIS A 316 -7.49 2.53 -23.41
CA HIS A 316 -6.28 1.81 -23.06
C HIS A 316 -6.14 0.58 -23.96
N ASN A 317 -5.21 0.66 -24.91
CA ASN A 317 -4.94 -0.37 -25.93
C ASN A 317 -6.20 -0.81 -26.70
N GLY A 318 -7.01 0.17 -27.13
CA GLY A 318 -8.16 -0.07 -28.01
C GLY A 318 -9.43 -0.55 -27.28
N ALA A 319 -9.45 -0.50 -25.96
CA ALA A 319 -10.64 -0.73 -25.14
C ALA A 319 -10.79 0.37 -24.09
N ILE A 320 -12.02 0.68 -23.69
CA ILE A 320 -12.29 1.65 -22.62
C ILE A 320 -11.90 1.05 -21.28
N GLY A 321 -10.96 1.70 -20.60
CA GLY A 321 -10.54 1.41 -19.23
C GLY A 321 -11.16 2.38 -18.24
N ARG A 322 -11.48 1.87 -17.05
CA ARG A 322 -12.03 2.62 -15.91
C ARG A 322 -10.97 2.80 -14.83
N TYR A 323 -10.53 4.02 -14.60
CA TYR A 323 -9.51 4.34 -13.60
C TYR A 323 -10.05 5.29 -12.53
N ILE A 324 -9.39 5.34 -11.39
CA ILE A 324 -9.66 6.35 -10.37
C ILE A 324 -8.71 7.52 -10.59
N ARG A 325 -9.28 8.72 -10.62
CA ARG A 325 -8.53 9.97 -10.77
C ARG A 325 -8.42 10.69 -9.43
N ALA A 326 -7.22 11.12 -9.08
CA ALA A 326 -6.95 11.88 -7.87
C ALA A 326 -6.13 13.14 -8.15
N ARG A 327 -6.41 14.22 -7.43
CA ARG A 327 -5.72 15.51 -7.53
C ARG A 327 -4.78 15.72 -6.37
N ASN A 328 -3.63 16.34 -6.64
CA ASN A 328 -2.63 16.63 -5.62
C ASN A 328 -3.20 17.58 -4.53
N LEU A 329 -2.89 17.28 -3.26
CA LEU A 329 -3.17 18.17 -2.13
C LEU A 329 -2.23 19.39 -2.09
N SER A 330 -1.06 19.28 -2.72
CA SER A 330 -0.10 20.37 -2.89
C SER A 330 -0.06 20.86 -4.34
N PRO A 331 0.39 22.09 -4.60
CA PRO A 331 0.62 22.55 -5.97
C PRO A 331 1.57 21.62 -6.74
N GLY A 332 1.23 21.32 -7.99
CA GLY A 332 2.05 20.51 -8.90
C GLY A 332 1.44 19.14 -9.22
N PRO A 333 2.15 18.33 -10.02
CA PRO A 333 1.67 17.00 -10.44
C PRO A 333 1.61 16.04 -9.26
N LEU A 334 0.49 15.33 -9.11
CA LEU A 334 0.40 14.17 -8.22
C LEU A 334 1.15 13.00 -8.81
N SER A 335 1.10 12.80 -10.13
CA SER A 335 1.86 11.76 -10.83
C SER A 335 2.62 12.37 -12.01
N VAL A 336 3.85 11.93 -12.22
CA VAL A 336 4.67 12.33 -13.36
C VAL A 336 5.13 11.10 -14.13
N GLU A 337 5.68 11.34 -15.32
CA GLU A 337 6.39 10.31 -16.06
C GLU A 337 7.43 9.62 -15.18
N GLY A 338 7.57 8.35 -15.44
CA GLY A 338 6.80 7.28 -14.81
C GLY A 338 6.90 6.77 -13.40
N ASP A 339 6.16 7.42 -12.54
CA ASP A 339 5.60 6.74 -11.38
C ASP A 339 4.72 5.50 -11.73
N SER A 340 4.46 5.17 -13.00
CA SER A 340 3.72 3.96 -13.39
C SER A 340 4.21 2.69 -12.72
N GLY A 341 3.23 1.86 -12.36
CA GLY A 341 3.42 0.68 -11.54
C GLY A 341 3.50 1.00 -10.05
N GLY A 342 3.61 2.26 -9.65
CA GLY A 342 3.79 2.65 -8.25
C GLY A 342 2.64 2.31 -7.33
N PRO A 343 2.94 2.09 -6.04
CA PRO A 343 1.92 1.80 -5.07
C PRO A 343 1.09 3.06 -4.80
N VAL A 344 -0.22 2.92 -4.89
CA VAL A 344 -1.20 3.86 -4.36
C VAL A 344 -1.81 3.23 -3.12
N PHE A 345 -1.84 3.97 -2.01
CA PHE A 345 -2.25 3.47 -0.71
C PHE A 345 -3.04 4.51 0.08
N SER A 346 -3.79 4.05 1.08
CA SER A 346 -4.41 4.89 2.10
C SER A 346 -4.18 4.25 3.47
N ASN A 347 -3.60 5.01 4.40
CA ASN A 347 -3.04 4.48 5.65
C ASN A 347 -2.04 3.34 5.40
N ASN A 348 -2.37 2.11 5.76
CA ASN A 348 -1.56 0.90 5.56
C ASN A 348 -2.21 -0.05 4.54
N ALA A 349 -3.20 0.42 3.78
CA ALA A 349 -3.91 -0.38 2.80
C ALA A 349 -3.47 -0.04 1.38
N ALA A 350 -3.15 -1.05 0.58
CA ALA A 350 -3.01 -0.89 -0.86
C ALA A 350 -4.38 -0.57 -1.48
N VAL A 351 -4.45 0.47 -2.31
CA VAL A 351 -5.70 0.88 -3.01
C VAL A 351 -5.58 0.84 -4.53
N GLY A 352 -4.35 0.85 -5.06
CA GLY A 352 -4.15 0.69 -6.49
C GLY A 352 -2.71 0.77 -6.97
N VAL A 353 -2.57 0.64 -8.29
CA VAL A 353 -1.30 0.71 -9.02
C VAL A 353 -1.36 1.89 -9.99
N ILE A 354 -0.34 2.74 -10.00
CA ILE A 354 -0.31 3.92 -10.88
C ILE A 354 -0.37 3.50 -12.34
N HIS A 355 -1.35 4.05 -13.07
CA HIS A 355 -1.53 3.89 -14.51
C HIS A 355 -0.91 5.07 -15.28
N GLY A 356 -1.19 6.29 -14.83
CA GLY A 356 -0.83 7.47 -15.62
C GLY A 356 -1.14 8.81 -14.98
N ARG A 357 -1.10 9.84 -15.84
CA ARG A 357 -1.48 11.22 -15.52
C ARG A 357 -2.36 11.81 -16.63
N GLY A 358 -3.03 12.91 -16.33
CA GLY A 358 -3.87 13.59 -17.32
C GLY A 358 -3.11 14.11 -18.54
N GLY A 359 -3.77 14.11 -19.70
CA GLY A 359 -3.25 14.65 -20.95
C GLY A 359 -3.20 16.17 -21.00
N GLU A 360 -2.36 16.74 -21.88
CA GLU A 360 -2.24 18.20 -22.05
C GLU A 360 -3.57 18.86 -22.47
N GLY A 361 -3.92 19.97 -21.81
CA GLY A 361 -5.12 20.78 -22.10
C GLY A 361 -6.39 20.27 -21.40
N THR A 362 -6.31 19.17 -20.66
CA THR A 362 -7.43 18.59 -19.92
C THR A 362 -7.86 19.42 -18.71
N GLY A 363 -6.97 20.24 -18.14
CA GLY A 363 -7.17 20.90 -16.84
C GLY A 363 -7.01 19.96 -15.64
N PHE A 364 -6.58 18.73 -15.89
CA PHE A 364 -6.19 17.73 -14.90
C PHE A 364 -4.87 17.06 -15.32
N GLU A 365 -4.00 17.77 -16.05
CA GLU A 365 -2.69 17.30 -16.53
C GLU A 365 -1.81 16.71 -15.41
N ASN A 366 -2.05 17.23 -14.21
CA ASN A 366 -1.33 16.96 -12.97
C ASN A 366 -2.01 15.91 -12.10
N ASP A 367 -3.22 15.45 -12.46
CA ASP A 367 -3.96 14.46 -11.67
C ASP A 367 -3.39 13.06 -11.94
N LEU A 368 -3.35 12.23 -10.88
CA LEU A 368 -2.99 10.82 -10.93
C LEU A 368 -4.16 10.00 -11.44
N PHE A 369 -3.87 8.99 -12.27
CA PHE A 369 -4.79 7.93 -12.65
C PHE A 369 -4.22 6.60 -12.16
N TYR A 370 -5.02 5.81 -11.45
CA TYR A 370 -4.59 4.51 -10.95
C TYR A 370 -5.61 3.41 -11.21
N MET A 371 -5.08 2.20 -11.43
CA MET A 371 -5.86 0.98 -11.51
C MET A 371 -6.22 0.51 -10.09
N PRO A 372 -7.49 0.26 -9.76
CA PRO A 372 -7.90 -0.29 -8.47
C PRO A 372 -7.21 -1.61 -8.12
N ILE A 373 -6.84 -1.76 -6.84
CA ILE A 373 -6.00 -2.87 -6.37
C ILE A 373 -6.63 -4.25 -6.58
N GLU A 374 -7.95 -4.37 -6.48
CA GLU A 374 -8.65 -5.65 -6.63
C GLU A 374 -8.42 -6.30 -8.00
N ARG A 375 -8.07 -5.50 -9.02
CA ARG A 375 -7.86 -5.98 -10.38
C ARG A 375 -6.56 -6.76 -10.56
N VAL A 376 -5.61 -6.69 -9.61
CA VAL A 376 -4.37 -7.50 -9.67
C VAL A 376 -4.66 -9.00 -9.64
N SER A 377 -5.81 -9.40 -9.08
CA SER A 377 -6.27 -10.79 -9.02
C SER A 377 -6.42 -11.46 -10.39
N VAL A 378 -6.55 -10.67 -11.47
CA VAL A 378 -6.58 -11.19 -12.86
C VAL A 378 -5.31 -11.95 -13.23
N LEU A 379 -4.18 -11.63 -12.57
CA LEU A 379 -2.89 -12.29 -12.77
C LEU A 379 -2.72 -13.55 -11.91
N GLY A 380 -3.70 -13.88 -11.07
CA GLY A 380 -3.61 -15.00 -10.12
C GLY A 380 -2.75 -14.71 -8.88
N VAL A 381 -2.50 -13.43 -8.58
CA VAL A 381 -1.66 -12.99 -7.46
C VAL A 381 -2.43 -12.18 -6.42
N SER A 382 -1.91 -12.16 -5.20
CA SER A 382 -2.39 -11.34 -4.09
C SER A 382 -1.28 -10.46 -3.55
N VAL A 383 -1.62 -9.25 -3.08
CA VAL A 383 -0.68 -8.36 -2.38
C VAL A 383 -0.19 -9.04 -1.11
N LEU A 384 1.12 -8.99 -0.88
CA LEU A 384 1.72 -9.45 0.37
C LEU A 384 1.38 -8.45 1.47
N THR A 385 0.46 -8.83 2.36
CA THR A 385 -0.04 -7.99 3.47
C THR A 385 0.39 -8.47 4.85
N GLU A 386 1.09 -9.59 4.92
CA GLU A 386 1.53 -10.18 6.18
C GLU A 386 3.05 -10.27 6.23
N ALA A 387 3.64 -9.76 7.32
CA ALA A 387 5.02 -10.02 7.66
C ALA A 387 5.24 -11.51 7.99
N PHE A 388 6.45 -12.00 7.74
CA PHE A 388 6.86 -13.34 8.15
C PHE A 388 7.14 -13.33 9.66
N GLU A 389 6.26 -13.97 10.42
CA GLU A 389 6.29 -13.97 11.89
C GLU A 389 5.93 -15.33 12.45
N ILE A 390 6.55 -15.68 13.60
CA ILE A 390 6.11 -16.80 14.43
C ILE A 390 4.89 -16.33 15.23
N THR A 391 3.75 -17.00 15.05
CA THR A 391 2.49 -16.63 15.72
C THR A 391 2.22 -17.43 16.98
N GLY A 392 2.93 -18.54 17.19
CA GLY A 392 2.77 -19.31 18.41
C GLY A 392 3.60 -20.59 18.47
N ILE A 393 4.10 -20.85 19.68
CA ILE A 393 4.71 -22.10 20.10
C ILE A 393 4.17 -22.38 21.50
N ALA A 394 3.63 -23.57 21.72
CA ALA A 394 3.06 -23.92 23.02
C ALA A 394 4.16 -24.43 23.98
N ASP A 395 4.01 -24.14 25.27
CA ASP A 395 4.78 -24.82 26.31
C ASP A 395 4.54 -26.34 26.26
N ARG A 396 5.56 -27.12 26.60
CA ARG A 396 5.57 -28.58 26.41
C ARG A 396 6.00 -29.30 27.68
N THR A 397 5.44 -30.48 27.90
CA THR A 397 5.92 -31.44 28.91
C THR A 397 6.23 -32.76 28.24
N GLU A 398 7.48 -33.20 28.30
CA GLU A 398 7.99 -34.33 27.53
C GLU A 398 8.89 -35.24 28.36
N ASN A 399 9.04 -36.48 27.90
CA ASN A 399 9.90 -37.48 28.54
C ASN A 399 11.38 -37.27 28.16
N TYR A 400 12.28 -37.55 29.09
CA TYR A 400 13.71 -37.62 28.80
C TYR A 400 14.03 -38.68 27.75
N PHE A 401 14.97 -38.36 26.87
CA PHE A 401 15.56 -39.24 25.85
C PHE A 401 14.61 -39.82 24.80
N ARG A 402 13.34 -39.38 24.76
CA ARG A 402 12.41 -39.69 23.67
C ARG A 402 12.25 -38.49 22.72
N PRO A 403 12.46 -38.66 21.41
CA PRO A 403 12.17 -37.62 20.45
C PRO A 403 10.68 -37.26 20.42
N PHE A 404 10.39 -35.98 20.27
CA PHE A 404 9.03 -35.44 20.10
C PHE A 404 9.01 -34.36 19.04
N SER A 405 7.84 -34.13 18.44
CA SER A 405 7.64 -33.09 17.43
C SER A 405 7.11 -31.81 18.07
N VAL A 406 7.71 -30.68 17.71
CA VAL A 406 7.32 -29.34 18.17
C VAL A 406 6.71 -28.56 17.01
N PRO A 407 5.41 -28.23 17.06
CA PRO A 407 4.77 -27.38 16.07
C PRO A 407 5.09 -25.90 16.31
N VAL A 408 5.57 -25.22 15.28
CA VAL A 408 5.85 -23.78 15.23
C VAL A 408 4.87 -23.15 14.26
N ALA A 409 3.85 -22.47 14.79
CA ALA A 409 2.90 -21.74 13.98
C ALA A 409 3.53 -20.44 13.48
N TYR A 410 3.40 -20.18 12.19
CA TYR A 410 3.85 -18.95 11.54
C TYR A 410 2.79 -18.40 10.58
N LYS A 411 2.90 -17.11 10.22
CA LYS A 411 2.13 -16.44 9.16
C LYS A 411 3.07 -15.75 8.16
N GLY A 412 2.51 -15.15 7.10
CA GLY A 412 3.30 -14.55 6.02
C GLY A 412 3.85 -15.59 5.04
N VAL A 413 4.52 -15.12 3.98
CA VAL A 413 4.99 -15.93 2.85
C VAL A 413 6.53 -15.93 2.84
N PRO A 414 7.21 -16.84 3.55
CA PRO A 414 8.67 -16.92 3.56
C PRO A 414 9.21 -17.57 2.28
N LYS A 415 10.47 -17.27 1.95
CA LYS A 415 11.22 -18.01 0.92
C LYS A 415 11.85 -19.27 1.52
N PHE A 416 11.62 -20.40 0.86
CA PHE A 416 12.27 -21.66 1.22
C PHE A 416 13.63 -21.82 0.52
N PRO A 417 14.62 -22.49 1.15
CA PRO A 417 14.52 -23.18 2.44
C PRO A 417 14.47 -22.22 3.65
N ILE A 418 13.77 -22.60 4.72
CA ILE A 418 13.77 -21.88 6.01
C ILE A 418 14.85 -22.48 6.91
N GLU A 419 15.70 -21.63 7.48
CA GLU A 419 16.61 -21.95 8.57
C GLU A 419 15.86 -21.80 9.90
N LEU A 420 15.64 -22.90 10.61
CA LEU A 420 15.12 -22.92 11.97
C LEU A 420 16.30 -23.02 12.93
N THR A 421 16.43 -22.04 13.82
CA THR A 421 17.45 -22.03 14.89
C THR A 421 16.76 -22.19 16.24
N LEU A 422 17.21 -23.19 17.00
CA LEU A 422 16.81 -23.43 18.37
C LEU A 422 17.99 -23.12 19.29
N GLU A 423 17.78 -22.21 20.23
CA GLU A 423 18.78 -21.83 21.22
C GLU A 423 18.21 -21.86 22.64
N ARG A 424 19.09 -22.05 23.62
CA ARG A 424 18.76 -21.91 25.04
C ARG A 424 19.31 -20.57 25.54
N PRO A 425 18.46 -19.57 25.81
CA PRO A 425 18.93 -18.25 26.23
C PRO A 425 19.68 -18.26 27.56
N VAL A 426 19.41 -19.24 28.43
CA VAL A 426 20.04 -19.37 29.75
C VAL A 426 20.65 -20.76 29.89
N CYS A 427 21.96 -20.82 30.06
CA CYS A 427 22.72 -22.07 30.20
C CYS A 427 23.61 -22.07 31.45
N PRO A 428 23.67 -23.16 32.24
CA PRO A 428 24.34 -23.15 33.54
C PRO A 428 25.88 -23.04 33.50
N SER A 429 26.57 -23.43 32.42
CA SER A 429 28.04 -23.55 32.47
C SER A 429 28.83 -23.27 31.18
N GLU A 430 28.20 -22.76 30.12
CA GLU A 430 28.80 -22.18 28.89
C GLU A 430 27.62 -21.81 27.96
N PRO A 431 27.77 -20.93 26.94
CA PRO A 431 26.67 -20.67 26.00
C PRO A 431 26.29 -21.98 25.30
N CYS A 432 25.00 -22.34 25.33
CA CYS A 432 24.54 -23.51 24.60
C CYS A 432 24.71 -23.25 23.10
N GLU A 433 25.38 -24.17 22.40
CA GLU A 433 25.45 -24.09 20.94
C GLU A 433 24.02 -24.17 20.37
N PRO A 434 23.63 -23.24 19.48
CA PRO A 434 22.34 -23.30 18.83
C PRO A 434 22.29 -24.51 17.90
N ALA A 435 21.14 -25.21 17.89
CA ALA A 435 20.85 -26.23 16.90
C ALA A 435 20.15 -25.58 15.71
N THR A 436 20.55 -25.95 14.50
CA THR A 436 19.98 -25.41 13.27
C THR A 436 19.48 -26.53 12.36
N GLU A 437 18.28 -26.37 11.81
CA GLU A 437 17.67 -27.28 10.84
C GLU A 437 17.22 -26.49 9.60
N MET A 438 17.46 -27.03 8.41
CA MET A 438 16.99 -26.45 7.15
C MET A 438 15.71 -27.17 6.70
N ILE A 439 14.65 -26.40 6.49
CA ILE A 439 13.37 -26.89 5.97
C ILE A 439 13.33 -26.57 4.48
N PRO A 440 13.49 -27.55 3.56
CA PRO A 440 13.70 -27.30 2.14
C PRO A 440 12.42 -27.08 1.34
N ASP A 441 11.31 -27.62 1.82
CA ASP A 441 10.04 -27.65 1.10
C ASP A 441 9.08 -26.59 1.64
N LYS A 442 8.15 -26.13 0.80
CA LYS A 442 7.06 -25.20 1.16
C LYS A 442 6.07 -25.83 2.15
N ALA A 443 6.51 -26.01 3.39
CA ALA A 443 5.72 -26.63 4.44
C ALA A 443 4.68 -25.63 4.98
N PRO A 444 3.39 -26.00 5.06
CA PRO A 444 2.37 -25.14 5.62
C PRO A 444 2.62 -24.91 7.12
N SER A 445 2.07 -23.83 7.66
CA SER A 445 2.01 -23.62 9.11
C SER A 445 1.07 -24.65 9.76
N PRO A 446 1.46 -25.31 10.86
CA PRO A 446 2.73 -25.16 11.58
C PRO A 446 3.89 -25.95 10.96
N LEU A 447 5.11 -25.40 11.05
CA LEU A 447 6.35 -26.15 10.81
C LEU A 447 6.61 -27.09 11.97
N ASN A 448 7.12 -28.28 11.70
CA ASN A 448 7.43 -29.25 12.75
C ASN A 448 8.92 -29.57 12.72
N TYR A 449 9.60 -29.36 13.84
CA TYR A 449 10.94 -29.90 14.06
C TYR A 449 10.91 -30.99 15.13
N THR A 450 11.93 -31.84 15.14
CA THR A 450 12.07 -32.90 16.14
C THR A 450 13.07 -32.48 17.20
N TRP A 451 12.71 -32.65 18.47
CA TRP A 451 13.57 -32.36 19.60
C TRP A 451 13.59 -33.49 20.63
N VAL A 452 14.54 -33.44 21.56
CA VAL A 452 14.67 -34.45 22.63
C VAL A 452 15.06 -33.78 23.94
N CYS A 453 14.41 -34.20 25.02
CA CYS A 453 14.80 -33.81 26.36
C CYS A 453 16.11 -34.50 26.76
N PHE A 454 17.15 -33.72 27.07
CA PHE A 454 18.44 -34.23 27.53
C PHE A 454 18.73 -33.79 28.97
N TYR A 455 19.27 -34.69 29.78
CA TYR A 455 19.75 -34.40 31.13
C TYR A 455 21.29 -34.24 31.11
N PRO A 456 21.85 -33.10 31.54
CA PRO A 456 23.30 -32.86 31.51
C PRO A 456 24.02 -33.63 32.61
N ILE A 457 24.30 -34.91 32.37
CA ILE A 457 24.94 -35.85 33.31
C ILE A 457 26.29 -35.31 33.81
N VAL A 458 27.01 -34.55 32.98
CA VAL A 458 28.35 -34.00 33.29
C VAL A 458 28.30 -32.97 34.43
N LEU A 459 27.17 -32.29 34.64
CA LEU A 459 27.02 -31.27 35.68
C LEU A 459 26.58 -31.82 37.04
N TYR A 460 26.12 -33.08 37.09
CA TYR A 460 25.56 -33.69 38.31
C TYR A 460 25.99 -35.16 38.49
N PRO A 461 27.24 -35.44 38.87
CA PRO A 461 27.68 -36.78 39.26
C PRO A 461 27.35 -37.09 40.74
N PRO A 462 26.85 -38.30 41.10
CA PRO A 462 26.51 -39.44 40.24
C PRO A 462 25.18 -39.26 39.49
N PRO A 463 24.98 -39.91 38.32
CA PRO A 463 23.73 -39.79 37.54
C PRO A 463 22.52 -40.24 38.38
N VAL A 464 21.56 -39.35 38.56
CA VAL A 464 20.28 -39.65 39.22
C VAL A 464 19.35 -40.30 38.20
N ILE A 465 18.86 -41.51 38.49
CA ILE A 465 17.92 -42.26 37.65
C ILE A 465 16.64 -42.55 38.45
N PRO A 466 15.45 -42.11 37.98
CA PRO A 466 15.24 -41.25 36.81
C PRO A 466 15.76 -39.82 37.06
N PRO A 467 16.15 -39.06 36.00
CA PRO A 467 16.56 -37.68 36.16
C PRO A 467 15.45 -36.82 36.81
N PRO A 468 15.79 -35.86 37.69
CA PRO A 468 14.80 -34.96 38.27
C PRO A 468 14.12 -34.12 37.18
N PRO A 469 12.87 -33.67 37.37
CA PRO A 469 12.22 -32.76 36.43
C PRO A 469 13.04 -31.47 36.23
N LEU A 470 13.23 -31.08 34.98
CA LEU A 470 13.87 -29.81 34.60
C LEU A 470 12.96 -29.01 33.67
N THR A 471 13.06 -27.70 33.75
CA THR A 471 12.42 -26.79 32.81
C THR A 471 13.49 -26.04 32.06
N TRP A 472 13.51 -26.22 30.74
CA TRP A 472 14.33 -25.43 29.84
C TRP A 472 13.49 -24.29 29.27
N ARG A 473 14.10 -23.12 29.13
CA ARG A 473 13.57 -22.07 28.27
C ARG A 473 14.26 -22.19 26.93
N GLU A 474 13.47 -22.48 25.92
CA GLU A 474 13.94 -22.69 24.56
C GLU A 474 13.48 -21.50 23.72
N ARG A 475 14.31 -21.02 22.80
CA ARG A 475 13.99 -19.94 21.88
C ARG A 475 14.12 -20.42 20.44
N VAL A 476 13.06 -20.22 19.67
CA VAL A 476 13.02 -20.55 18.25
C VAL A 476 13.11 -19.28 17.42
N THR A 477 13.98 -19.31 16.42
CA THR A 477 14.10 -18.28 15.39
C THR A 477 13.86 -18.94 14.03
N LEU A 478 13.06 -18.32 13.17
CA LEU A 478 12.91 -18.73 11.78
C LEU A 478 13.52 -17.67 10.86
N LYS A 479 14.36 -18.10 9.92
CA LYS A 479 14.97 -17.22 8.93
C LYS A 479 14.75 -17.79 7.54
N ASP A 480 14.21 -16.98 6.65
CA ASP A 480 13.91 -17.40 5.29
C ASP A 480 15.15 -17.40 4.39
N ALA A 481 15.04 -17.97 3.18
CA ALA A 481 16.15 -18.10 2.24
C ALA A 481 16.71 -16.76 1.73
N SER A 482 15.98 -15.64 1.94
CA SER A 482 16.46 -14.29 1.63
C SER A 482 17.09 -13.57 2.82
N GLY A 483 17.06 -14.19 4.01
CA GLY A 483 17.61 -13.64 5.23
C GLY A 483 16.62 -12.82 6.06
N ILE A 484 15.32 -12.84 5.74
CA ILE A 484 14.29 -12.25 6.61
C ILE A 484 14.17 -13.16 7.84
N THR A 485 14.41 -12.61 9.01
CA THR A 485 14.32 -13.30 10.28
C THR A 485 13.05 -12.87 11.01
N ALA A 486 12.19 -13.83 11.34
CA ALA A 486 11.04 -13.60 12.20
C ALA A 486 11.50 -13.32 13.64
N ASP A 487 10.74 -12.50 14.38
CA ASP A 487 11.02 -12.24 15.79
C ASP A 487 11.09 -13.56 16.58
N PRO A 488 12.17 -13.78 17.36
CA PRO A 488 12.33 -15.04 18.10
C PRO A 488 11.25 -15.22 19.16
N VAL A 489 10.75 -16.46 19.30
CA VAL A 489 9.73 -16.81 20.30
C VAL A 489 10.30 -17.81 21.30
N GLU A 490 10.08 -17.54 22.59
CA GLU A 490 10.47 -18.42 23.68
C GLU A 490 9.30 -19.28 24.16
N TYR A 491 9.58 -20.54 24.51
CA TYR A 491 8.63 -21.45 25.15
C TYR A 491 9.32 -22.25 26.26
N ASN A 492 8.53 -22.73 27.22
CA ASN A 492 9.02 -23.59 28.29
C ASN A 492 8.90 -25.06 27.88
N LEU A 493 10.00 -25.80 28.02
CA LEU A 493 10.07 -27.25 27.86
C LEU A 493 10.30 -27.90 29.22
N HIS A 494 9.26 -28.51 29.77
CA HIS A 494 9.30 -29.31 30.99
C HIS A 494 9.69 -30.75 30.66
N CYS A 495 10.93 -31.12 30.98
CA CYS A 495 11.42 -32.48 30.84
C CYS A 495 11.18 -33.26 32.14
N SER A 496 10.40 -34.34 32.08
CA SER A 496 10.11 -35.19 33.24
C SER A 496 9.77 -36.61 32.83
N GLY A 497 10.13 -37.58 33.67
CA GLY A 497 9.91 -38.99 33.36
C GLY A 497 10.95 -39.54 32.38
N CYS A 498 11.32 -40.80 32.56
CA CYS A 498 12.23 -41.51 31.68
C CYS A 498 11.71 -42.94 31.49
N PRO A 499 10.79 -43.14 30.53
CA PRO A 499 10.13 -44.44 30.33
C PRO A 499 11.10 -45.59 30.01
N ASP A 500 12.26 -45.25 29.44
CA ASP A 500 13.27 -46.21 29.00
C ASP A 500 14.53 -46.20 29.89
N CYS A 501 14.49 -45.53 31.05
CA CYS A 501 15.59 -45.59 32.02
C CYS A 501 15.56 -46.90 32.83
N PRO A 502 16.73 -47.45 33.20
CA PRO A 502 16.83 -48.66 34.02
C PRO A 502 16.32 -48.49 35.45
#